data_AF-A0A2Z4YPP7-F1
#
_entry.id   AF-A0A2Z4YPP7-F1
#
_cell.length_a   1.000
_cell.length_b   1.000
_cell.length_c   1.000
_cell.angle_alpha   90.00
_cell.angle_beta   90.00
_cell.angle_gamma   90.00
#
_symmetry.space_group_name_H-M   'P 1'
#
loop_
_entity.id
_entity.type
_entity.pdbx_description
1 polymer ?
#
loop_
_entity_poly.entity_id
_entity_poly.type
_entity_poly.pdbx_seq_one_letter_code
_entity_poly.pdbx_strand_id
1 'polypeptide(L)' 'MLRPAGRIEKNQTVLIHAAAGATGQAAVKIAKHYGATVIATTSPEKHAIVQSLGADHITL' A
#
# COMPACT_ATOMS: atom_id res chain seq x y z
N MET A 1 -5.04 -11.18 -1.88
CA MET A 1 -4.09 -12.30 -2.13
C MET A 1 -2.63 -11.89 -1.88
N LEU A 2 -2.31 -11.17 -0.78
CA LEU A 2 -0.95 -10.62 -0.61
C LEU A 2 0.05 -11.63 0.00
N ARG A 3 -0.38 -12.45 0.98
CA ARG A 3 0.51 -13.41 1.67
C ARG A 3 0.86 -14.66 0.83
N PRO A 4 -0.08 -15.33 0.15
CA PRO A 4 0.23 -16.55 -0.61
C PRO A 4 1.06 -16.30 -1.87
N ALA A 5 0.89 -15.14 -2.52
CA ALA A 5 1.56 -14.80 -3.77
C ALA A 5 2.79 -13.89 -3.60
N GLY A 6 2.83 -13.06 -2.55
CA GLY A 6 3.91 -12.07 -2.33
C GLY A 6 4.75 -12.28 -1.08
N ARG A 7 4.39 -13.24 -0.19
CA ARG A 7 5.12 -13.56 1.07
C ARG A 7 5.56 -12.33 1.87
N ILE A 8 4.65 -11.35 2.02
CA ILE A 8 4.97 -10.14 2.77
C ILE A 8 5.19 -10.47 4.23
N GLU A 9 6.35 -10.04 4.72
CA GLU A 9 6.80 -10.18 6.10
C GLU A 9 6.94 -8.82 6.77
N LYS A 10 7.00 -8.86 8.10
CA LYS A 10 7.25 -7.68 8.92
C LYS A 10 8.59 -7.04 8.52
N ASN A 11 8.64 -5.72 8.49
CA ASN A 11 9.82 -4.92 8.14
C ASN A 11 10.25 -5.00 6.66
N GLN A 12 9.46 -5.62 5.77
CA GLN A 12 9.70 -5.51 4.33
C GLN A 12 9.09 -4.23 3.75
N THR A 13 9.64 -3.76 2.63
CA THR A 13 9.10 -2.61 1.89
C THR A 13 8.32 -3.10 0.67
N VAL A 14 7.11 -2.58 0.47
CA VAL A 14 6.21 -2.95 -0.62
C VAL A 14 5.81 -1.71 -1.41
N LEU A 15 6.03 -1.74 -2.73
CA LEU A 15 5.55 -0.74 -3.67
C LEU A 15 4.18 -1.14 -4.22
N ILE A 16 3.19 -0.27 -4.08
CA ILE A 16 1.82 -0.50 -4.56
C ILE A 16 1.48 0.59 -5.60
N HIS A 17 1.30 0.16 -6.84
CA HIS A 17 0.90 1.04 -7.93
C HIS A 17 -0.62 1.26 -7.96
N ALA A 18 -1.06 2.43 -8.43
CA ALA A 18 -2.46 2.81 -8.50
C ALA A 18 -3.19 2.56 -7.17
N ALA A 19 -2.54 2.90 -6.06
CA ALA A 19 -2.91 2.48 -4.71
C ALA A 19 -4.30 3.00 -4.27
N ALA A 20 -4.81 4.07 -4.88
CA ALA A 20 -6.14 4.59 -4.60
C ALA A 20 -7.29 3.78 -5.27
N GLY A 21 -6.99 2.85 -6.19
CA GLY A 21 -8.00 1.96 -6.77
C GLY A 21 -8.49 0.90 -5.78
N ALA A 22 -9.62 0.25 -6.06
CA ALA A 22 -10.26 -0.71 -5.14
C ALA A 22 -9.29 -1.79 -4.62
N THR A 23 -8.53 -2.42 -5.52
CA THR A 23 -7.53 -3.44 -5.15
C THR A 23 -6.32 -2.83 -4.43
N GLY A 24 -5.88 -1.64 -4.87
CA GLY A 24 -4.75 -0.93 -4.26
C GLY A 24 -5.02 -0.61 -2.79
N GLN A 25 -6.23 -0.13 -2.48
CA GLN A 25 -6.64 0.19 -1.12
C GLN A 25 -6.62 -1.04 -0.20
N ALA A 26 -7.11 -2.19 -0.71
CA ALA A 26 -7.03 -3.45 0.02
C ALA A 26 -5.58 -3.90 0.21
N ALA A 27 -4.73 -3.74 -0.81
CA ALA A 27 -3.32 -4.09 -0.73
C ALA A 27 -2.56 -3.25 0.32
N VAL A 28 -2.81 -1.95 0.40
CA VAL A 28 -2.22 -1.07 1.43
C VAL A 28 -2.58 -1.57 2.82
N LYS A 29 -3.88 -1.77 3.11
CA LYS A 29 -4.34 -2.26 4.43
C LYS A 29 -3.71 -3.61 4.80
N ILE A 30 -3.64 -4.53 3.84
CA ILE A 30 -3.07 -5.87 4.07
C ILE A 30 -1.56 -5.78 4.32
N ALA A 31 -0.82 -5.00 3.54
CA ALA A 31 0.62 -4.82 3.73
C ALA A 31 0.93 -4.20 5.11
N LYS A 32 0.18 -3.17 5.50
CA LYS A 32 0.29 -2.56 6.83
C LYS A 32 -0.08 -3.50 7.95
N HIS A 33 -1.12 -4.32 7.79
CA HIS A 33 -1.48 -5.36 8.76
C HIS A 33 -0.34 -6.35 9.01
N TYR A 34 0.50 -6.64 8.01
CA TYR A 34 1.68 -7.49 8.16
C TYR A 34 2.93 -6.76 8.67
N GLY A 35 2.84 -5.46 8.96
CA GLY A 35 3.97 -4.67 9.46
C GLY A 35 5.00 -4.33 8.38
N ALA A 36 4.58 -4.28 7.12
CA ALA A 36 5.42 -3.78 6.03
C ALA A 36 5.42 -2.24 5.99
N THR A 37 6.48 -1.69 5.41
CA THR A 37 6.56 -0.31 4.94
C THR A 37 5.92 -0.23 3.56
N VAL A 38 4.98 0.68 3.36
CA VAL A 38 4.22 0.82 2.12
C VAL A 38 4.61 2.10 1.39
N ILE A 39 5.05 1.95 0.15
CA ILE A 39 5.22 3.03 -0.82
C ILE A 39 4.05 2.94 -1.80
N ALA A 40 3.23 3.99 -1.87
CA ALA A 40 2.05 4.03 -2.72
C ALA A 40 2.27 5.01 -3.89
N THR A 41 1.91 4.60 -5.11
CA THR A 41 1.83 5.50 -6.26
C THR A 41 0.36 5.76 -6.59
N THR A 42 -0.03 7.02 -6.69
CA THR A 42 -1.36 7.46 -7.11
C THR A 42 -1.36 8.95 -7.42
N SER A 43 -2.28 9.38 -8.30
CA SER A 43 -2.44 10.77 -8.68
C SER A 43 -2.59 11.70 -7.46
N PRO A 44 -2.02 12.92 -7.50
CA PRO A 44 -1.97 13.85 -6.36
C PRO A 44 -3.30 14.07 -5.64
N GLU A 45 -4.40 14.17 -6.39
CA GLU A 45 -5.74 14.41 -5.86
C GLU A 45 -6.26 13.24 -4.99
N LYS A 46 -5.61 12.07 -5.05
CA LYS A 46 -5.96 10.87 -4.30
C LYS A 46 -4.98 10.52 -3.18
N HIS A 47 -3.97 11.36 -2.94
CA HIS A 47 -2.96 11.11 -1.89
C HIS A 47 -3.60 10.93 -0.51
N ALA A 48 -4.60 11.75 -0.17
CA ALA A 48 -5.31 11.66 1.10
C ALA A 48 -5.97 10.29 1.34
N ILE A 49 -6.46 9.64 0.28
CA ILE A 49 -7.07 8.30 0.36
C ILE A 49 -6.02 7.32 0.85
N VAL A 50 -4.89 7.19 0.14
CA VAL A 50 -3.87 6.18 0.47
C VAL A 50 -3.13 6.50 1.77
N GLN A 51 -3.00 7.78 2.13
CA GLN A 51 -2.46 8.20 3.41
C GLN A 51 -3.35 7.71 4.57
N SER A 52 -4.67 7.87 4.46
CA SER A 52 -5.62 7.40 5.48
C SER A 52 -5.61 5.88 5.67
N LEU A 53 -5.13 5.14 4.67
CA LEU A 53 -5.00 3.69 4.70
C LEU A 53 -3.69 3.20 5.33
N GLY A 54 -2.77 4.12 5.61
CA GLY A 54 -1.50 3.84 6.28
C GLY A 54 -0.29 3.74 5.35
N ALA A 55 -0.35 4.28 4.13
CA ALA A 55 0.85 4.40 3.30
C ALA A 55 1.91 5.27 4.00
N ASP A 56 3.16 4.80 4.06
CA ASP A 56 4.27 5.51 4.72
C ASP A 56 4.90 6.54 3.77
N HIS A 57 4.94 6.21 2.48
CA HIS A 57 5.43 7.09 1.43
C HIS A 57 4.44 7.13 0.26
N ILE A 58 4.26 8.31 -0.33
CA ILE A 58 3.33 8.53 -1.44
C ILE A 58 4.08 9.26 -2.55
N THR A 59 3.94 8.77 -3.77
CA THR A 59 4.47 9.36 -5.00
C THR A 59 3.36 9.42 -6.08
N LEU A 60 3.68 9.93 -7.26
CA LEU A 60 2.81 10.23 -8.41
C LEU A 60 1.69 9.22 -8.73
#